data_AF-A0A381I8E9-F1
#
_entry.id   AF-A0A381I8E9-F1
#
_cell.length_a   1.000
_cell.length_b   1.000
_cell.length_c   1.000
_cell.angle_alpha   90.00
_cell.angle_beta   90.00
_cell.angle_gamma   90.00
#
_symmetry.space_group_name_H-M   'P 1'
#
loop_
_entity.id
_entity.type
_entity.pdbx_description
1 polymer ?
#
loop_
_entity_poly.entity_id
_entity_poly.type
_entity_poly.pdbx_seq_one_letter_code
_entity_poly.pdbx_strand_id
1 'polypeptide(L)'
;MSKIIRVKFKKEGDMIYISHLDLQRLLQRAFRRAEINLSHSQGFNPHPKMSYGNALALGTESQGEYVDIEIEEDDLSVEEFLNKVSIQLPDGIDFIKAKEIDRQTPSLSSVIDYGRIFV
;
A
#
# COMPACT_ATOMS: atom_id res chain seq x y z
N MET A 1 14.05 10.17 -11.03
CA MET A 1 13.76 10.40 -9.61
C MET A 1 12.51 9.64 -9.22
N SER A 2 12.56 8.79 -8.21
CA SER A 2 11.40 8.00 -7.76
C SER A 2 10.20 8.86 -7.35
N LYS A 3 8.98 8.38 -7.64
CA LYS A 3 7.70 9.00 -7.27
C LYS A 3 7.00 8.21 -6.17
N ILE A 4 6.10 8.85 -5.43
CA ILE A 4 5.36 8.23 -4.33
C ILE A 4 3.88 8.14 -4.70
N ILE A 5 3.32 6.93 -4.67
CA ILE A 5 1.90 6.69 -4.86
C ILE A 5 1.26 6.37 -3.51
N ARG A 6 0.34 7.21 -3.06
CA ARG A 6 -0.53 6.95 -1.91
C ARG A 6 -1.76 6.19 -2.36
N VAL A 7 -1.96 5.01 -1.79
CA VAL A 7 -3.07 4.12 -2.10
C VAL A 7 -4.00 4.01 -0.89
N LYS A 8 -5.30 4.13 -1.14
CA LYS A 8 -6.35 3.71 -0.21
C LYS A 8 -6.78 2.29 -0.56
N PHE A 9 -6.79 1.40 0.42
CA PHE A 9 -7.22 0.02 0.23
C PHE A 9 -8.18 -0.46 1.31
N LYS A 10 -8.86 -1.57 1.03
CA LYS A 10 -9.71 -2.30 1.97
C LYS A 10 -9.12 -3.64 2.34
N LYS A 11 -9.53 -4.15 3.49
CA LYS A 11 -9.13 -5.44 4.03
C LYS A 11 -10.34 -6.09 4.68
N GLU A 12 -10.90 -7.09 4.03
CA GLU A 12 -12.21 -7.70 4.34
C GLU A 12 -12.17 -9.23 4.25
N GLY A 13 -13.20 -9.90 4.76
CA GLY A 13 -13.29 -11.37 4.71
C GLY A 13 -12.11 -12.04 5.41
N ASP A 14 -11.58 -13.13 4.85
CA ASP A 14 -10.42 -13.84 5.42
C ASP A 14 -9.14 -12.97 5.48
N MET A 15 -9.16 -11.86 4.73
CA MET A 15 -8.25 -10.70 4.79
C MET A 15 -7.90 -10.27 6.21
N ILE A 16 -8.87 -10.30 7.11
CA ILE A 16 -8.73 -9.72 8.43
C ILE A 16 -7.77 -10.48 9.35
N TYR A 17 -7.45 -11.74 9.04
CA TYR A 17 -6.64 -12.61 9.89
C TYR A 17 -5.15 -12.59 9.58
N ILE A 18 -4.71 -11.93 8.50
CA ILE A 18 -3.29 -11.80 8.21
C ILE A 18 -2.64 -10.69 9.05
N SER A 19 -1.41 -10.94 9.50
CA SER A 19 -0.62 -9.96 10.25
C SER A 19 -0.18 -8.79 9.35
N HIS A 20 0.25 -7.69 9.96
CA HIS A 20 0.83 -6.57 9.22
C HIS A 20 2.04 -7.00 8.36
N LEU A 21 2.89 -7.89 8.87
CA LEU A 21 4.05 -8.40 8.12
C LEU A 21 3.64 -9.25 6.92
N ASP A 22 2.56 -10.03 7.05
CA ASP A 22 2.03 -10.83 5.95
C ASP A 22 1.37 -9.94 4.90
N LEU A 23 0.69 -8.87 5.31
CA LEU A 23 0.20 -7.84 4.39
C LEU A 23 1.37 -7.21 3.60
N GLN A 24 2.46 -6.82 4.27
CA GLN A 24 3.63 -6.28 3.58
C GLN A 24 4.19 -7.26 2.53
N ARG A 25 4.32 -8.53 2.89
CA ARG A 25 4.79 -9.59 1.97
C ARG A 25 3.83 -9.83 0.82
N LEU A 26 2.53 -9.81 1.09
CA LEU A 26 1.46 -9.95 0.10
C LEU A 26 1.56 -8.83 -0.93
N LEU A 27 1.63 -7.57 -0.48
CA LEU A 27 1.74 -6.41 -1.36
C LEU A 27 3.03 -6.45 -2.18
N GLN A 28 4.18 -6.78 -1.58
CA GLN A 28 5.43 -6.97 -2.32
C GLN A 28 5.31 -8.03 -3.43
N ARG A 29 4.64 -9.15 -3.15
CA ARG A 29 4.39 -10.19 -4.15
C ARG A 29 3.44 -9.70 -5.24
N ALA A 30 2.42 -8.93 -4.90
CA ALA A 30 1.49 -8.34 -5.86
C ALA A 30 2.21 -7.34 -6.79
N PHE A 31 3.02 -6.44 -6.23
CA PHE A 31 3.84 -5.49 -7.01
C PHE A 31 4.81 -6.20 -7.95
N ARG A 32 5.46 -7.26 -7.48
CA ARG A 32 6.34 -8.08 -8.32
C ARG A 32 5.58 -8.76 -9.47
N ARG A 33 4.38 -9.28 -9.23
CA ARG A 33 3.54 -9.87 -10.30
C ARG A 33 3.00 -8.82 -11.28
N ALA A 34 2.75 -7.61 -10.79
CA ALA A 34 2.31 -6.47 -11.58
C ALA A 34 3.45 -5.76 -12.32
N GLU A 35 4.69 -6.27 -12.21
CA GLU A 35 5.90 -5.67 -12.80
C GLU A 35 6.06 -4.20 -12.40
N ILE A 36 5.85 -3.90 -11.11
CA ILE A 36 6.07 -2.58 -10.54
C ILE A 36 7.48 -2.53 -9.96
N ASN A 37 8.29 -1.58 -10.44
CA ASN A 37 9.64 -1.34 -9.96
C ASN A 37 9.60 -0.51 -8.67
N LEU A 38 9.58 -1.20 -7.53
CA LEU A 38 9.63 -0.55 -6.22
C LEU A 38 11.00 0.09 -5.99
N SER A 39 11.02 1.28 -5.39
CA SER A 39 12.26 1.86 -4.87
C SER A 39 12.69 1.14 -3.59
N HIS A 40 13.99 0.93 -3.42
CA HIS A 40 14.56 0.26 -2.25
C HIS A 40 15.37 1.22 -1.37
N SER A 41 15.47 0.88 -0.07
CA SER A 41 16.38 1.54 0.86
C SER A 41 17.85 1.31 0.46
N GLN A 42 18.72 2.26 0.81
CA GLN A 42 20.16 2.13 0.61
C GLN A 42 20.79 1.32 1.76
N GLY A 43 21.83 0.54 1.46
CA GLY A 43 22.60 -0.22 2.47
C GLY A 43 22.70 -1.71 2.18
N PHE A 44 23.16 -2.48 3.19
CA PHE A 44 23.49 -3.91 3.04
C PHE A 44 22.26 -4.83 2.93
N ASN A 45 21.08 -4.37 3.34
CA ASN A 45 19.81 -5.10 3.20
C ASN A 45 18.74 -4.16 2.61
N PRO A 46 18.67 -4.02 1.27
CA PRO A 46 17.73 -3.11 0.63
C PRO A 46 16.30 -3.62 0.75
N HIS A 47 15.44 -2.89 1.47
CA HIS A 47 14.02 -3.20 1.61
C HIS A 47 13.17 -2.25 0.77
N PRO A 48 12.03 -2.71 0.22
CA PRO A 48 11.12 -1.83 -0.50
C PRO A 48 10.65 -0.67 0.37
N LYS A 49 10.65 0.54 -0.18
CA LYS A 49 10.21 1.74 0.51
C LYS A 49 8.69 1.85 0.47
N MET A 50 8.07 1.37 1.54
CA MET A 50 6.63 1.48 1.78
C MET A 50 6.38 2.02 3.18
N SER A 51 5.43 2.95 3.30
CA SER A 51 4.98 3.50 4.58
C SER A 51 3.49 3.23 4.75
N TYR A 52 3.09 2.71 5.90
CA TYR A 52 1.71 2.32 6.16
C TYR A 52 1.04 3.32 7.10
N GLY A 53 -0.28 3.42 7.00
CA GLY A 53 -1.09 4.03 8.05
C GLY A 53 -1.09 3.18 9.34
N ASN A 54 -1.94 3.55 10.28
CA ASN A 54 -2.08 2.81 11.53
C ASN A 54 -2.63 1.39 11.25
N ALA A 55 -1.90 0.38 11.72
CA ALA A 55 -2.34 -1.00 11.64
C ALA A 55 -3.58 -1.21 12.53
N LEU A 56 -4.58 -1.92 11.99
CA LEU A 56 -5.75 -2.35 12.75
C LEU A 56 -5.49 -3.66 13.51
N ALA A 57 -6.29 -3.89 14.54
CA ALA A 57 -6.25 -5.17 15.27
C ALA A 57 -6.63 -6.34 14.33
N LEU A 58 -6.02 -7.49 14.56
CA LEU A 58 -6.39 -8.72 13.85
C LEU A 58 -7.88 -9.00 14.02
N GLY A 59 -8.52 -9.48 12.97
CA GLY A 59 -9.97 -9.73 12.97
C GLY A 59 -10.83 -8.49 12.72
N THR A 60 -10.23 -7.33 12.44
CA THR A 60 -10.97 -6.10 12.10
C THR A 60 -11.00 -5.89 10.59
N GLU A 61 -12.20 -5.68 10.04
CA GLU A 61 -12.37 -5.23 8.65
C GLU A 61 -12.04 -3.75 8.49
N SER A 62 -11.53 -3.40 7.32
CA SER A 62 -11.14 -2.04 6.98
C SER A 62 -11.68 -1.60 5.63
N GLN A 63 -12.21 -0.38 5.60
CA GLN A 63 -12.72 0.27 4.37
C GLN A 63 -11.79 1.37 3.85
N GLY A 64 -10.62 1.57 4.47
CA GLY A 64 -9.82 2.76 4.18
C GLY A 64 -8.49 2.82 4.88
N GLU A 65 -7.74 1.74 4.85
CA GLU A 65 -6.32 1.78 5.15
C GLU A 65 -5.56 2.50 4.03
N TYR A 66 -4.41 3.06 4.39
CA TYR A 66 -3.54 3.77 3.46
C TYR A 66 -2.13 3.20 3.46
N VAL A 67 -1.50 3.19 2.29
CA VAL A 67 -0.09 2.87 2.10
C VAL A 67 0.53 3.83 1.09
N ASP A 68 1.69 4.36 1.42
CA ASP A 68 2.54 5.12 0.52
C ASP A 68 3.61 4.18 -0.04
N ILE A 69 3.75 4.17 -1.36
CA ILE A 69 4.62 3.25 -2.09
C ILE A 69 5.55 4.10 -2.95
N GLU A 70 6.85 4.01 -2.72
CA GLU A 70 7.83 4.68 -3.56
C GLU A 70 8.22 3.73 -4.71
N ILE A 71 8.03 4.19 -5.95
CA ILE A 71 8.37 3.45 -7.16
C ILE A 71 9.44 4.20 -7.96
N GLU A 72 10.25 3.47 -8.70
CA GLU A 72 11.22 4.06 -9.63
C GLU A 72 10.49 4.93 -10.67
N GLU A 73 11.17 5.95 -11.20
CA GLU A 73 10.53 6.81 -12.20
C GLU A 73 10.31 6.02 -13.48
N ASP A 74 9.05 5.80 -13.80
CA ASP A 74 8.56 5.18 -15.03
C ASP A 74 7.42 6.03 -15.62
N ASP A 75 7.13 5.83 -16.91
CA ASP A 75 6.00 6.44 -17.61
C ASP A 75 4.64 5.86 -17.14
N LEU A 76 4.60 5.16 -15.99
CA LEU A 76 3.40 4.52 -15.46
C LEU A 76 2.48 5.56 -14.83
N SER A 77 1.30 5.74 -15.40
CA SER A 77 0.27 6.58 -14.78
C SER A 77 -0.29 5.93 -13.49
N VAL A 78 -0.86 6.76 -12.60
CA VAL A 78 -1.51 6.26 -11.38
C VAL A 78 -2.66 5.29 -11.68
N GLU A 79 -3.36 5.51 -12.80
CA GLU A 79 -4.46 4.63 -13.24
C GLU A 79 -3.93 3.28 -13.74
N GLU A 80 -2.87 3.27 -14.54
CA GLU A 80 -2.22 2.02 -14.97
C GLU A 80 -1.64 1.26 -13.79
N PHE A 81 -1.00 1.95 -12.85
CA PHE A 81 -0.53 1.36 -11.59
C PHE A 81 -1.68 0.65 -10.86
N LEU A 82 -2.80 1.36 -10.67
CA LEU A 82 -3.96 0.82 -9.95
C LEU A 82 -4.52 -0.41 -10.66
N ASN A 83 -4.68 -0.35 -11.99
CA ASN A 83 -5.19 -1.46 -12.79
C ASN A 83 -4.27 -2.69 -12.76
N LYS A 84 -2.96 -2.49 -12.97
CA LYS A 84 -1.97 -3.57 -12.97
C LYS A 84 -1.89 -4.27 -11.61
N VAL A 85 -1.93 -3.52 -10.51
CA VAL A 85 -1.81 -4.10 -9.16
C VAL A 85 -3.11 -4.76 -8.72
N SER A 86 -4.28 -4.16 -9.00
CA SER A 86 -5.57 -4.67 -8.51
C SER A 86 -5.86 -6.08 -8.98
N ILE A 87 -5.54 -6.43 -10.23
CA ILE A 87 -5.72 -7.79 -10.76
C ILE A 87 -4.79 -8.83 -10.13
N GLN A 88 -3.79 -8.40 -9.38
CA GLN A 88 -2.85 -9.27 -8.66
C GLN A 88 -3.21 -9.44 -7.19
N LEU A 89 -4.19 -8.71 -6.67
CA LEU A 89 -4.58 -8.83 -5.27
C LEU A 89 -5.49 -10.04 -5.07
N PRO A 90 -5.40 -10.73 -3.92
CA PRO A 90 -6.34 -11.78 -3.58
C PRO A 90 -7.68 -11.19 -3.12
N ASP A 91 -8.72 -12.02 -3.15
CA ASP A 91 -10.02 -11.68 -2.58
C ASP A 91 -9.87 -11.19 -1.13
N GLY A 92 -10.55 -10.09 -0.82
CA GLY A 92 -10.49 -9.44 0.50
C GLY A 92 -9.40 -8.37 0.64
N ILE A 93 -8.58 -8.09 -0.38
CA ILE A 93 -7.75 -6.88 -0.46
C ILE A 93 -8.04 -6.12 -1.75
N ASP A 94 -8.59 -4.92 -1.63
CA ASP A 94 -8.93 -4.09 -2.79
C ASP A 94 -8.27 -2.73 -2.73
N PHE A 95 -7.57 -2.34 -3.79
CA PHE A 95 -7.08 -0.97 -3.96
C PHE A 95 -8.21 -0.10 -4.53
N ILE A 96 -8.66 0.88 -3.76
CA ILE A 96 -9.86 1.68 -4.07
C ILE A 96 -9.52 2.97 -4.80
N LYS A 97 -8.44 3.64 -4.37
CA LYS A 97 -7.97 4.90 -4.95
C LYS A 97 -6.47 4.97 -4.82
N ALA A 98 -5.83 5.57 -5.82
CA ALA A 98 -4.42 5.91 -5.77
C ALA A 98 -4.23 7.37 -6.18
N LYS A 99 -3.20 8.01 -5.62
CA LYS A 99 -2.80 9.36 -6.00
C LYS A 99 -1.28 9.49 -5.90
N GLU A 100 -0.66 10.11 -6.89
CA GLU A 100 0.72 10.55 -6.76
C GLU A 100 0.81 11.71 -5.77
N ILE A 101 1.79 11.65 -4.86
CA ILE A 101 2.03 12.65 -3.84
C ILE A 101 3.47 13.15 -3.92
N ASP A 102 3.65 14.42 -3.56
CA ASP A 102 4.99 14.99 -3.44
C ASP A 102 5.68 14.46 -2.17
N ARG A 103 7.01 14.37 -2.17
CA ARG A 103 7.83 14.01 -1.01
C ARG A 103 7.69 14.95 0.19
N GLN A 104 7.28 16.20 -0.02
CA GLN A 104 6.97 17.14 1.06
C GLN A 104 5.57 16.90 1.67
N THR A 105 4.76 16.02 1.08
CA THR A 105 3.48 15.62 1.65
C THR A 105 3.74 14.94 3.01
N PRO A 106 3.03 15.34 4.08
CA PRO A 106 3.24 14.72 5.39
C PRO A 106 2.95 13.21 5.37
N SER A 107 3.67 12.46 6.22
CA SER A 107 3.53 11.01 6.32
C SER A 107 2.14 10.63 6.79
N LEU A 108 1.70 9.41 6.43
CA LEU A 108 0.39 8.89 6.86
C LEU A 108 0.20 8.96 8.38
N SER A 109 1.22 8.61 9.15
CA SER A 109 1.23 8.68 10.61
C SER A 109 0.99 10.09 11.18
N SER A 110 1.30 11.15 10.41
CA SER A 110 1.14 12.54 10.85
C SER A 110 -0.19 13.17 10.41
N VAL A 111 -0.90 12.57 9.46
CA VAL A 111 -2.15 13.13 8.89
C VAL A 111 -3.38 12.33 9.32
N ILE A 112 -3.22 11.06 9.69
CA ILE A 112 -4.34 10.24 10.15
C ILE A 112 -4.70 10.64 11.59
N ASP A 113 -5.75 11.44 11.73
CA ASP A 113 -6.24 11.91 13.04
C ASP A 113 -7.05 10.84 13.78
N TYR A 114 -7.94 10.12 13.08
CA TYR A 114 -8.75 9.06 13.66
C TYR A 114 -9.22 8.03 12.62
N GLY A 115 -9.46 6.82 13.09
CA GLY A 115 -10.21 5.79 12.36
C GLY A 115 -11.47 5.44 13.15
N ARG A 116 -12.53 5.04 12.45
CA ARG A 116 -13.75 4.51 13.08
C ARG A 116 -13.87 3.04 12.76
N ILE A 117 -13.96 2.22 13.80
CA ILE A 117 -14.21 0.79 13.71
C ILE A 117 -15.67 0.57 14.08
N PHE A 118 -16.38 -0.19 13.25
CA PHE A 118 -17.73 -0.67 13.55
C PHE A 118 -17.60 -2.12 14.03
N VAL A 119 -18.18 -2.42 15.19
CA VAL A 119 -18.26 -3.76 15.78
C VAL A 119 -19.71 -4.21 15.75
#